data_AF-A0A7R9MCR3-F1
#
_entry.id   AF-A0A7R9MCR3-F1
#
_cell.length_a   1.000
_cell.length_b   1.000
_cell.length_c   1.000
_cell.angle_alpha   90.00
_cell.angle_beta   90.00
_cell.angle_gamma   90.00
#
_symmetry.space_group_name_H-M   'P 1'
#
loop_
_entity.id
_entity.type
_entity.pdbx_description
1 polymer ?
#
loop_
_entity_poly.entity_id
_entity_poly.type
_entity_poly.pdbx_seq_one_letter_code
_entity_poly.pdbx_strand_id
1 'polypeptide(L)'
;VGIQAHFKEGNVPKTLQENLKRFSDLELDVAITELQVRYLMPGSDDKIANQAQDYSHAFSACEKVDRCVGVTVWGFTDKYSFFFDTGYGEQQLWTKDFKPKPAVEAVRKVLK
;
A
#
# COMPACT_ATOMS: atom_id res chain seq x y z
N VAL A 1 -1.33 -3.45 17.14
CA VAL A 1 -1.60 -4.50 16.13
C VAL A 1 -0.92 -4.13 14.84
N GLY A 2 -0.04 -4.99 14.33
CA GLY A 2 0.59 -4.80 13.01
C GLY A 2 -0.24 -5.49 11.93
N ILE A 3 -0.68 -4.72 10.93
CA ILE A 3 -1.39 -5.23 9.75
C ILE A 3 -0.37 -5.26 8.62
N GLN A 4 -0.11 -6.44 8.04
CA GLN A 4 0.88 -6.56 6.97
C GLN A 4 0.48 -5.80 5.71
N ALA A 5 -0.79 -5.89 5.27
CA ALA A 5 -1.34 -5.19 4.11
C ALA A 5 -0.72 -5.59 2.75
N HIS A 6 -0.63 -6.91 2.51
CA HIS A 6 -0.24 -7.50 1.23
C HIS A 6 -1.41 -7.59 0.25
N PHE A 7 -1.55 -6.62 -0.67
CA PHE A 7 -2.70 -6.53 -1.57
C PHE A 7 -2.36 -6.83 -3.03
N LYS A 8 -3.40 -7.13 -3.80
CA LYS A 8 -3.40 -7.05 -5.27
C LYS A 8 -3.99 -5.70 -5.66
N GLU A 9 -3.56 -5.17 -6.79
CA GLU A 9 -4.17 -3.99 -7.40
C GLU A 9 -5.70 -4.18 -7.55
N GLY A 10 -6.44 -3.12 -7.26
CA GLY A 10 -7.91 -3.08 -7.22
C GLY A 10 -8.54 -3.77 -6.00
N ASN A 11 -7.74 -4.31 -5.08
CA ASN A 11 -8.22 -5.14 -3.97
C ASN A 11 -7.86 -4.60 -2.58
N VAL A 12 -7.41 -3.35 -2.44
CA VAL A 12 -7.35 -2.74 -1.11
C VAL A 12 -8.80 -2.53 -0.62
N PRO A 13 -9.21 -3.13 0.51
CA PRO A 13 -10.61 -3.06 0.93
C PRO A 13 -11.04 -1.62 1.19
N LYS A 14 -12.20 -1.22 0.66
CA LYS A 14 -12.83 0.06 1.00
C LYS A 14 -13.04 0.20 2.51
N THR A 15 -13.18 -0.92 3.21
CA THR A 15 -13.37 -1.03 4.67
C THR A 15 -12.07 -1.06 5.49
N LEU A 16 -10.91 -0.75 4.89
CA LEU A 16 -9.62 -0.82 5.59
C LEU A 16 -9.59 0.12 6.81
N GLN A 17 -10.13 1.33 6.69
CA GLN A 17 -10.20 2.29 7.79
C GLN A 17 -11.02 1.74 8.97
N GLU A 18 -12.20 1.16 8.70
CA GLU A 18 -13.05 0.57 9.72
C GLU A 18 -12.36 -0.62 10.39
N ASN A 19 -11.62 -1.43 9.63
CA ASN A 19 -10.84 -2.53 10.20
C ASN A 19 -9.71 -2.05 11.11
N LEU A 20 -9.00 -0.99 10.77
CA LEU A 20 -8.01 -0.36 11.65
C LEU A 20 -8.69 0.21 12.90
N LYS A 21 -9.81 0.93 12.71
CA LYS A 21 -10.58 1.54 13.79
C LYS A 21 -11.08 0.51 14.82
N ARG A 22 -11.48 -0.69 14.40
CA ARG A 22 -11.93 -1.75 15.32
C ARG A 22 -10.91 -2.11 16.39
N PHE A 23 -9.61 -2.03 16.09
CA PHE A 23 -8.55 -2.25 17.08
C PHE A 23 -8.23 -0.99 17.87
N SER A 24 -8.25 0.18 17.22
CA SER A 24 -8.11 1.48 17.88
C SER A 24 -9.20 1.74 18.92
N ASP A 25 -10.43 1.27 18.68
CA ASP A 25 -11.57 1.37 19.61
C ASP A 25 -11.38 0.52 20.87
N LEU A 26 -10.42 -0.42 20.85
CA LEU A 26 -9.96 -1.17 22.01
C LEU A 26 -8.71 -0.54 22.66
N GLU A 27 -8.43 0.72 22.32
CA GLU A 27 -7.28 1.52 22.79
C GLU A 27 -5.91 0.94 22.39
N LEU A 28 -5.87 0.08 21.37
CA LEU A 28 -4.63 -0.46 20.83
C LEU A 28 -4.09 0.44 19.72
N ASP A 29 -2.78 0.68 19.72
CA ASP A 29 -2.11 1.26 18.56
C ASP A 29 -2.15 0.29 17.39
N VAL A 30 -2.37 0.82 16.19
CA VAL A 30 -2.33 0.06 14.94
C VAL A 30 -1.25 0.61 14.03
N ALA A 31 -0.69 -0.25 13.18
CA ALA A 31 0.23 0.17 12.14
C ALA A 31 0.02 -0.70 10.90
N ILE A 32 0.14 -0.10 9.73
CA ILE A 32 0.35 -0.84 8.51
C ILE A 32 1.85 -1.10 8.40
N THR A 33 2.27 -2.35 8.34
CA THR A 33 3.67 -2.75 8.63
C THR A 33 4.44 -3.27 7.42
N GLU A 34 3.76 -3.74 6.38
CA GLU A 34 4.40 -4.39 5.23
C GLU A 34 3.65 -4.05 3.92
N LEU A 35 3.19 -2.81 3.77
CA LEU A 35 2.32 -2.43 2.66
C LEU A 35 3.00 -2.69 1.31
N GLN A 36 2.32 -3.44 0.46
CA GLN A 36 2.64 -3.57 -0.95
C GLN A 36 1.37 -3.92 -1.75
N VAL A 37 1.32 -3.46 -2.99
CA VAL A 37 0.15 -3.65 -3.88
C VAL A 37 0.65 -4.17 -5.21
N ARG A 38 0.49 -5.47 -5.50
CA ARG A 38 1.02 -6.09 -6.73
C ARG A 38 0.00 -6.13 -7.86
N TYR A 39 0.45 -6.04 -9.11
CA TYR A 39 -0.39 -6.31 -10.28
C TYR A 39 0.19 -7.45 -11.14
N LEU A 40 -0.68 -8.03 -11.98
CA LEU A 40 -0.25 -9.04 -12.96
C LEU A 40 0.60 -8.40 -14.05
N MET A 41 1.71 -9.03 -14.39
CA MET A 41 2.58 -8.60 -15.48
C MET A 41 2.03 -9.03 -16.85
N PRO A 42 2.29 -8.26 -17.93
CA PRO A 42 2.98 -6.97 -17.93
C PRO A 42 2.11 -5.85 -17.30
N GLY A 43 2.78 -4.87 -16.69
CA GLY A 43 2.15 -3.65 -16.22
C GLY A 43 1.56 -2.84 -17.38
N SER A 44 0.37 -2.29 -17.19
CA SER A 44 -0.25 -1.30 -18.08
C SER A 44 -0.47 0.00 -17.31
N ASP A 45 -0.69 1.11 -18.02
CA ASP A 45 -0.95 2.40 -17.40
C ASP A 45 -2.13 2.35 -16.41
N ASP A 46 -3.20 1.63 -16.76
CA ASP A 46 -4.36 1.42 -15.88
C ASP A 46 -3.99 0.69 -14.57
N LYS A 47 -3.21 -0.39 -14.65
CA LYS A 47 -2.76 -1.14 -13.46
C LYS A 47 -1.87 -0.27 -12.58
N ILE A 48 -0.97 0.51 -13.17
CA ILE A 48 -0.08 1.41 -12.44
C ILE A 48 -0.88 2.54 -11.78
N ALA A 49 -1.89 3.08 -12.47
CA ALA A 49 -2.78 4.11 -11.92
C ALA A 49 -3.63 3.56 -10.76
N ASN A 50 -4.20 2.36 -10.90
CA ASN A 50 -4.97 1.73 -9.84
C ASN A 50 -4.09 1.38 -8.63
N GLN A 51 -2.87 0.87 -8.85
CA GLN A 51 -1.89 0.68 -7.78
C GLN A 51 -1.63 2.00 -7.02
N ALA A 52 -1.53 3.13 -7.72
CA ALA A 52 -1.36 4.43 -7.07
C ALA A 52 -2.57 4.82 -6.21
N GLN A 53 -3.79 4.55 -6.66
CA GLN A 53 -5.01 4.78 -5.88
C GLN A 53 -5.08 3.88 -4.64
N ASP A 54 -4.69 2.62 -4.78
CA ASP A 54 -4.65 1.66 -3.69
C ASP A 54 -3.66 2.07 -2.59
N TYR A 55 -2.45 2.51 -2.97
CA TYR A 55 -1.50 3.10 -2.03
C TYR A 55 -2.07 4.34 -1.35
N SER A 56 -2.67 5.25 -2.12
CA SER A 56 -3.33 6.45 -1.56
C SER A 56 -4.40 6.09 -0.54
N HIS A 57 -5.23 5.09 -0.83
CA HIS A 57 -6.31 4.63 0.03
C HIS A 57 -5.76 4.01 1.32
N ALA A 58 -4.72 3.18 1.24
CA ALA A 58 -4.09 2.57 2.41
C ALA A 58 -3.47 3.61 3.36
N PHE A 59 -2.76 4.61 2.82
CA PHE A 59 -2.22 5.70 3.63
C PHE A 59 -3.33 6.57 4.23
N SER A 60 -4.36 6.93 3.46
CA SER A 60 -5.49 7.73 3.96
C SER A 60 -6.29 7.01 5.04
N ALA A 61 -6.43 5.68 4.94
CA ALA A 61 -7.10 4.88 5.96
C ALA A 61 -6.37 4.92 7.30
N CYS A 62 -5.03 4.90 7.29
CA CYS A 62 -4.23 5.05 8.50
C CYS A 62 -4.31 6.48 9.05
N GLU A 63 -4.15 7.49 8.20
CA GLU A 63 -4.23 8.91 8.57
C GLU A 63 -5.54 9.26 9.30
N LYS A 64 -6.66 8.65 8.89
CA LYS A 64 -8.00 8.88 9.48
C LYS A 64 -8.29 8.10 10.76
N VAL A 65 -7.32 7.38 11.32
CA VAL A 65 -7.45 6.63 12.56
C VAL A 65 -6.42 7.17 13.56
N ASP A 66 -6.88 7.87 14.60
CA ASP A 66 -6.01 8.59 15.54
C ASP A 66 -4.88 7.74 16.16
N ARG A 67 -5.13 6.45 16.39
CA ARG A 67 -4.13 5.51 16.92
C ARG A 67 -3.38 4.70 15.86
N CYS A 68 -3.49 5.08 14.58
CA CYS A 68 -2.65 4.51 13.54
C CYS A 68 -1.30 5.23 13.54
N VAL A 69 -0.29 4.58 14.10
CA VAL A 69 1.01 5.21 14.38
C VAL A 69 1.97 5.20 13.18
N GLY A 70 1.57 4.61 12.06
CA GLY A 70 2.34 4.71 10.82
C GLY A 70 2.06 3.64 9.78
N VAL A 71 2.69 3.85 8.62
CA VAL A 71 2.69 2.95 7.47
C VAL A 71 4.15 2.64 7.08
N THR A 72 4.52 1.37 7.04
CA THR A 72 5.78 0.86 6.51
C THR A 72 5.51 0.05 5.25
N VAL A 73 6.26 0.31 4.18
CA VAL A 73 6.18 -0.45 2.92
C VAL A 73 7.15 -1.63 2.94
N TRP A 74 6.77 -2.75 2.30
CA TRP A 74 7.60 -3.97 2.28
C TRP A 74 8.67 -3.92 1.18
N GLY A 75 9.65 -3.04 1.40
CA GLY A 75 10.58 -2.60 0.37
C GLY A 75 10.03 -1.35 -0.36
N PHE A 76 10.88 -0.68 -1.12
CA PHE A 76 10.47 0.56 -1.81
C PHE A 76 10.69 0.51 -3.33
N THR A 77 11.53 -0.38 -3.85
CA THR A 77 11.87 -0.48 -5.27
C THR A 77 11.50 -1.83 -5.85
N ASP A 78 10.96 -1.81 -7.06
CA ASP A 78 10.62 -3.00 -7.83
C ASP A 78 11.84 -3.84 -8.23
N LYS A 79 13.07 -3.32 -8.04
CA LYS A 79 14.32 -4.05 -8.26
C LYS A 79 14.43 -5.31 -7.41
N TYR A 80 13.87 -5.27 -6.20
CA TYR A 80 13.95 -6.34 -5.21
C TYR A 80 12.57 -6.91 -4.84
N SER A 81 11.56 -6.65 -5.67
CA SER A 81 10.24 -7.25 -5.48
C SER A 81 10.34 -8.77 -5.61
N PHE A 82 9.94 -9.47 -4.55
CA PHE A 82 9.89 -10.93 -4.51
C PHE A 82 8.44 -11.36 -4.26
N PHE A 83 7.94 -12.32 -5.04
CA PHE A 83 6.63 -12.91 -4.82
C PHE A 83 6.61 -14.40 -5.16
N PHE A 84 5.78 -15.15 -4.43
CA PHE A 84 5.66 -16.60 -4.57
C PHE A 84 4.67 -17.05 -5.66
N ASP A 85 3.67 -16.22 -6.04
CA ASP A 85 2.83 -16.49 -7.23
C ASP A 85 3.56 -16.15 -8.52
N THR A 86 3.43 -17.06 -9.46
CA THR A 86 3.76 -16.85 -10.87
C THR A 86 2.89 -15.75 -11.48
N GLY A 87 3.53 -14.78 -12.16
CA GLY A 87 2.85 -13.79 -13.01
C GLY A 87 2.60 -12.43 -12.38
N TYR A 88 2.84 -12.26 -11.07
CA TYR A 88 2.88 -10.95 -10.44
C TYR A 88 4.30 -10.38 -10.47
N GLY A 89 4.41 -9.08 -10.69
CA GLY A 89 5.66 -8.35 -10.70
C GLY A 89 5.36 -6.88 -10.48
N GLU A 90 6.27 -6.17 -9.83
CA GLU A 90 6.14 -4.75 -9.50
C GLU A 90 5.02 -4.43 -8.50
N GLN A 91 5.42 -4.26 -7.23
CA GLN A 91 4.49 -4.04 -6.11
C GLN A 91 4.83 -2.81 -5.30
N GLN A 92 5.96 -2.16 -5.59
CA GLN A 92 6.52 -1.08 -4.81
C GLN A 92 6.22 0.29 -5.42
N LEU A 93 6.60 1.32 -4.67
CA LEU A 93 6.43 2.73 -5.02
C LEU A 93 7.46 3.24 -6.05
N TRP A 94 8.63 2.62 -6.17
CA TRP A 94 9.66 2.97 -7.17
C TRP A 94 9.89 1.84 -8.15
N THR A 95 10.23 2.19 -9.39
CA THR A 95 10.62 1.23 -10.43
C THR A 95 11.95 0.55 -10.07
N LYS A 96 12.31 -0.48 -10.87
CA LYS A 96 13.61 -1.17 -10.78
C LYS A 96 14.83 -0.26 -11.01
N ASP A 97 14.64 0.85 -11.70
CA ASP A 97 15.67 1.85 -12.01
C ASP A 97 15.60 3.06 -11.05
N PHE A 98 14.97 2.87 -9.89
CA PHE A 98 14.82 3.87 -8.83
C PHE A 98 14.12 5.16 -9.28
N LYS A 99 13.20 5.06 -10.24
CA LYS A 99 12.32 6.18 -10.62
C LYS A 99 11.01 6.10 -9.84
N PRO A 100 10.47 7.23 -9.35
CA PRO A 100 9.19 7.23 -8.65
C PRO A 100 8.08 6.80 -9.60
N LYS A 101 7.18 5.92 -9.14
CA LYS A 101 5.93 5.59 -9.84
C LYS A 101 4.84 6.59 -9.44
N PRO A 102 3.71 6.65 -10.16
CA PRO A 102 2.56 7.49 -9.78
C PRO A 102 2.12 7.32 -8.32
N ALA A 103 2.32 6.14 -7.74
CA ALA A 103 2.01 5.86 -6.34
C ALA A 103 2.77 6.77 -5.34
N VAL A 104 4.01 7.19 -5.64
CA VAL A 104 4.76 8.12 -4.78
C VAL A 104 4.03 9.46 -4.65
N GLU A 105 3.58 10.01 -5.77
CA GLU A 105 2.85 11.28 -5.77
C GLU A 105 1.47 11.15 -5.12
N ALA A 106 0.80 10.01 -5.31
CA ALA A 106 -0.47 9.73 -4.67
C ALA A 106 -0.35 9.71 -3.13
N VAL A 107 0.64 8.99 -2.60
CA VAL A 107 0.95 8.99 -1.16
C VAL A 107 1.33 10.38 -0.66
N ARG A 108 2.16 11.11 -1.42
CA ARG A 108 2.58 12.48 -1.04
C ARG A 108 1.40 13.44 -0.90
N LYS A 109 0.33 13.26 -1.69
CA LYS A 109 -0.88 14.11 -1.58
C LYS A 109 -1.72 13.82 -0.33
N VAL A 110 -1.64 12.59 0.20
CA VAL A 110 -2.30 12.23 1.46
C VAL A 110 -1.54 12.83 2.65
N LEU A 111 -0.21 12.82 2.62
CA LEU A 111 0.64 13.21 3.76
C LEU A 111 1.00 14.71 3.82
N LYS A 112 0.26 15.57 3.10
CA LYS A 112 0.50 17.02 3.05
C LYS A 112 -0.55 17.76 3.85
#